data_AF-A0AB38A4B5-F1
#
_entry.id   AF-A0AB38A4B5-F1
#
_cell.length_a   1.000
_cell.length_b   1.000
_cell.length_c   1.000
_cell.angle_alpha   90.00
_cell.angle_beta   90.00
_cell.angle_gamma   90.00
#
_symmetry.space_group_name_H-M   'P 1'
#
loop_
_entity.id
_entity.type
_entity.pdbx_description
1 polymer ?
#
loop_
_entity_poly.entity_id
_entity_poly.type
_entity_poly.pdbx_seq_one_letter_code
_entity_poly.pdbx_strand_id
1 'polypeptide(L)'
;MLFTELLHAIHPHLMKDAEVPDFMRDLIQRFCDIPEEEWSTKKDPSSDSRYKDASLYKFYKRGISKKLAKAMLGRMTKDNFVNSLAYINEYDEDESLLNALAEDVQPFTDKKVTRANVAEVIFDLIKESLEFIVNPELENDRKMAKANMTSERAKKKYGATLLEDCKHTCSKPGCSKHLQTVADDHQSKDDYCVAHISGNKNCYENLIPLCHDCFQSYSLKHTQADEKELQKIKQLQVQTNNARTTLRGTDIEKGIRRVLENLSRAKVSDFADLNYNAITVTKKIDQDADYFLLDEVMRNVTRYYLFIEKNMKQLVKQEVFSDELLRAQIKVSYQKLAKKNLPAELIYQLLAERLQSITKQDVRYCYIVISYFIQSCEVFDALTK
;
A
#
# COMPACT_ATOMS: atom_id res chain seq x y z
N MET A 1 0.31 26.39 5.92
CA MET A 1 -0.38 26.45 4.62
C MET A 1 -0.89 27.85 4.32
N LEU A 2 -0.99 28.73 5.31
CA LEU A 2 -1.52 30.10 5.21
C LEU A 2 -0.93 31.03 4.15
N PHE A 3 0.39 31.03 3.86
CA PHE A 3 0.98 32.07 3.00
C PHE A 3 0.42 32.09 1.56
N THR A 4 0.38 30.93 0.89
CA THR A 4 -0.10 30.85 -0.51
C THR A 4 -1.60 31.10 -0.62
N GLU A 5 -2.38 30.60 0.34
CA GLU A 5 -3.83 30.78 0.38
C GLU A 5 -4.18 32.25 0.61
N LEU A 6 -3.48 32.91 1.54
CA LEU A 6 -3.62 34.35 1.78
C LEU A 6 -3.19 35.18 0.57
N LEU A 7 -2.09 34.82 -0.11
CA LEU A 7 -1.69 35.50 -1.35
C LEU A 7 -2.76 35.43 -2.44
N HIS A 8 -3.40 34.28 -2.59
CA HIS A 8 -4.47 34.10 -3.57
C HIS A 8 -5.74 34.87 -3.20
N ALA A 9 -5.98 35.09 -1.90
CA ALA A 9 -7.10 35.90 -1.43
C ALA A 9 -6.87 37.40 -1.67
N ILE A 10 -5.65 37.91 -1.52
CA ILE A 10 -5.35 39.35 -1.68
C ILE A 10 -5.09 39.78 -3.13
N HIS A 11 -4.59 38.87 -3.98
CA HIS A 11 -4.19 39.18 -5.35
C HIS A 11 -5.31 39.81 -6.21
N PRO A 12 -6.56 39.31 -6.17
CA PRO A 12 -7.67 39.88 -6.93
C PRO A 12 -8.00 41.35 -6.59
N HIS A 13 -7.56 41.84 -5.42
CA HIS A 13 -7.89 43.17 -4.92
C HIS A 13 -6.75 44.19 -5.13
N LEU A 14 -5.50 43.76 -5.01
CA LEU A 14 -4.35 44.68 -5.05
C LEU A 14 -3.80 44.92 -6.46
N MET A 15 -3.83 43.90 -7.34
CA MET A 15 -3.30 43.99 -8.71
C MET A 15 -3.98 42.98 -9.64
N LYS A 16 -5.32 43.04 -9.76
CA LYS A 16 -6.15 42.04 -10.45
C LYS A 16 -5.67 41.65 -11.85
N ASP A 17 -5.21 42.62 -12.63
CA ASP A 17 -4.83 42.43 -14.04
C ASP A 17 -3.32 42.25 -14.24
N ALA A 18 -2.52 42.28 -13.17
CA ALA A 18 -1.07 42.14 -13.27
C ALA A 18 -0.66 40.68 -13.49
N GLU A 19 0.46 40.49 -14.17
CA GLU A 19 1.08 39.16 -14.19
C GLU A 19 1.57 38.78 -12.79
N VAL A 20 1.50 37.49 -12.47
CA VAL A 20 1.93 36.96 -11.16
C VAL A 20 3.33 37.43 -10.73
N PRO A 21 4.35 37.49 -11.60
CA PRO A 21 5.66 38.03 -11.22
C PRO A 21 5.59 39.48 -10.77
N ASP A 22 4.88 40.34 -11.50
CA ASP A 22 4.76 41.77 -11.18
C ASP A 22 4.04 41.97 -9.86
N PHE A 23 2.93 41.27 -9.65
CA PHE A 23 2.22 41.24 -8.38
C PHE A 23 3.13 40.81 -7.23
N MET A 24 3.91 39.74 -7.40
CA MET A 24 4.82 39.27 -6.36
C MET A 24 5.93 40.29 -6.07
N ARG A 25 6.43 41.04 -7.06
CA ARG A 25 7.46 42.06 -6.84
C ARG A 25 6.90 43.25 -6.07
N ASP A 26 5.80 43.81 -6.54
CA ASP A 26 5.10 44.93 -5.90
C ASP A 26 4.73 44.56 -4.45
N LEU A 27 4.17 43.37 -4.24
CA LEU A 27 3.80 42.93 -2.91
C LEU A 27 5.02 42.82 -1.97
N ILE A 28 6.14 42.27 -2.44
CA ILE A 28 7.37 42.20 -1.64
C ILE A 28 7.88 43.60 -1.31
N GLN A 29 7.82 44.55 -2.26
CA GLN A 29 8.22 45.94 -2.03
C GLN A 29 7.33 46.64 -1.02
N ARG A 30 6.00 46.43 -1.08
CA ARG A 30 5.08 47.02 -0.09
C ARG A 30 5.33 46.49 1.33
N PHE A 31 5.74 45.22 1.45
CA PHE A 31 6.03 44.63 2.76
C PHE A 31 7.43 44.95 3.29
N CYS A 32 8.38 45.37 2.45
CA CYS A 32 9.78 45.53 2.84
C CYS A 32 10.25 46.98 2.68
N ASP A 33 10.93 47.51 3.68
CA ASP A 33 11.65 48.78 3.55
C ASP A 33 13.02 48.52 2.89
N ILE A 34 13.16 49.02 1.66
CA ILE A 34 14.33 48.81 0.82
C ILE A 34 14.87 50.19 0.41
N PRO A 35 16.09 50.55 0.85
CA PRO A 35 16.72 51.79 0.43
C PRO A 35 16.88 51.86 -1.10
N GLU A 36 16.73 53.06 -1.67
CA GLU A 36 16.74 53.27 -3.13
C GLU A 36 18.03 52.77 -3.79
N GLU A 37 19.16 52.93 -3.11
CA GLU A 37 20.46 52.44 -3.57
C GLU A 37 20.54 50.91 -3.70
N GLU A 38 19.59 50.17 -3.10
CA GLU A 38 19.55 48.72 -3.08
C GLU A 38 18.56 48.11 -4.08
N TRP A 39 17.64 48.88 -4.69
CA TRP A 39 16.52 48.41 -5.54
C TRP A 39 16.96 47.47 -6.69
N SER A 40 18.08 47.78 -7.37
CA SER A 40 18.55 46.93 -8.47
C SER A 40 19.46 45.77 -8.04
N THR A 41 19.70 45.61 -6.74
CA THR A 41 20.73 44.71 -6.22
C THR A 41 20.15 43.42 -5.62
N LYS A 42 21.00 42.43 -5.37
CA LYS A 42 20.62 41.17 -4.71
C LYS A 42 20.14 41.33 -3.26
N LYS A 43 20.26 42.54 -2.70
CA LYS A 43 19.80 42.88 -1.34
C LYS A 43 18.31 43.17 -1.31
N ASP A 44 17.76 43.70 -2.40
CA ASP A 44 16.33 43.81 -2.60
C ASP A 44 15.74 42.41 -2.89
N PRO A 45 14.84 41.89 -2.03
CA PRO A 45 14.18 40.60 -2.23
C PRO A 45 13.22 40.56 -3.43
N SER A 46 12.80 41.71 -3.96
CA SER A 46 11.91 41.87 -5.12
C SER A 46 12.65 42.09 -6.44
N SER A 47 13.97 42.30 -6.44
CA SER A 47 14.71 42.71 -7.65
C SER A 47 14.94 41.58 -8.66
N ASP A 48 15.09 41.98 -9.93
CA ASP A 48 15.44 41.09 -11.05
C ASP A 48 16.82 40.44 -10.94
N SER A 49 17.70 41.07 -10.17
CA SER A 49 19.04 40.55 -9.90
C SER A 49 18.99 39.46 -8.82
N ARG A 50 17.93 39.41 -8.00
CA ARG A 50 17.73 38.43 -6.94
C ARG A 50 16.88 37.24 -7.36
N TYR A 51 15.70 37.45 -7.94
CA TYR A 51 14.81 36.40 -8.41
C TYR A 51 14.31 36.71 -9.81
N LYS A 52 14.29 35.69 -10.68
CA LYS A 52 13.64 35.75 -11.99
C LYS A 52 12.14 35.46 -11.88
N ASP A 53 11.36 35.89 -12.85
CA ASP A 53 9.90 35.71 -12.90
C ASP A 53 9.45 34.27 -12.70
N ALA A 54 10.17 33.32 -13.31
CA ALA A 54 9.90 31.88 -13.13
C ALA A 54 10.04 31.41 -11.67
N SER A 55 10.83 32.10 -10.85
CA SER A 55 10.95 31.84 -9.41
C SER A 55 9.78 32.44 -8.65
N LEU A 56 9.39 33.67 -8.97
CA LEU A 56 8.23 34.35 -8.35
C LEU A 56 6.93 33.60 -8.62
N TYR A 57 6.75 33.12 -9.86
CA TYR A 57 5.61 32.25 -10.20
C TYR A 57 5.59 30.95 -9.38
N LYS A 58 6.76 30.33 -9.15
CA LYS A 58 6.86 29.15 -8.28
C LYS A 58 6.53 29.49 -6.82
N PHE A 59 6.95 30.64 -6.33
CA PHE A 59 6.67 31.09 -4.98
C PHE A 59 5.18 31.36 -4.76
N TYR A 60 4.54 32.02 -5.71
CA TYR A 60 3.08 32.21 -5.73
C TYR A 60 2.38 30.85 -5.68
N LYS A 61 2.72 29.92 -6.59
CA LYS A 61 2.02 28.63 -6.72
C LYS A 61 2.31 27.61 -5.62
N ARG A 62 3.52 27.60 -5.04
CA ARG A 62 4.01 26.50 -4.17
C ARG A 62 4.52 26.98 -2.81
N GLY A 63 4.49 28.29 -2.55
CA GLY A 63 5.04 28.92 -1.36
C GLY A 63 6.49 29.38 -1.55
N ILE A 64 6.87 30.39 -0.77
CA ILE A 64 8.20 30.99 -0.83
C ILE A 64 9.27 30.12 -0.16
N SER A 65 10.53 30.37 -0.50
CA SER A 65 11.68 29.71 0.12
C SER A 65 12.01 30.27 1.52
N LYS A 66 12.62 29.45 2.39
CA LYS A 66 13.18 29.90 3.69
C LYS A 66 14.16 31.08 3.54
N LYS A 67 14.88 31.14 2.40
CA LYS A 67 15.81 32.23 2.08
C LYS A 67 15.09 33.55 1.80
N LEU A 68 13.99 33.51 1.03
CA LEU A 68 13.16 34.68 0.76
C LEU A 68 12.42 35.11 2.02
N ALA A 69 11.83 34.18 2.78
CA ALA A 69 11.16 34.46 4.04
C ALA A 69 12.08 35.21 5.03
N LYS A 70 13.33 34.73 5.21
CA LYS A 70 14.33 35.43 6.04
C LYS A 70 14.69 36.82 5.52
N ALA A 71 14.78 36.98 4.19
CA ALA A 71 15.13 38.26 3.59
C ALA A 71 14.00 39.29 3.76
N MET A 72 12.74 38.86 3.61
CA MET A 72 11.57 39.69 3.87
C MET A 72 11.50 40.06 5.35
N LEU A 73 11.50 39.08 6.26
CA LEU A 73 11.40 39.32 7.71
C LEU A 73 12.47 40.28 8.24
N GLY A 74 13.69 40.23 7.70
CA GLY A 74 14.77 41.13 8.09
C GLY A 74 14.58 42.60 7.66
N ARG A 75 13.59 42.89 6.82
CA ARG A 75 13.31 44.21 6.23
C ARG A 75 11.83 44.59 6.30
N MET A 76 10.99 43.80 6.98
CA MET A 76 9.56 44.01 6.98
C MET A 76 9.16 45.27 7.75
N THR A 77 8.32 46.11 7.16
CA THR A 77 7.77 47.31 7.81
C THR A 77 6.27 47.38 7.63
N LYS A 78 5.57 47.63 8.74
CA LYS A 78 4.10 47.73 8.74
C LYS A 78 3.63 48.96 7.97
N ASP A 79 4.32 50.08 8.17
CA ASP A 79 3.92 51.39 7.66
C ASP A 79 3.86 51.43 6.13
N ASN A 80 4.83 50.85 5.43
CA ASN A 80 4.85 50.85 3.96
C ASN A 80 3.62 50.16 3.38
N PHE A 81 3.28 48.98 3.87
CA PHE A 81 2.13 48.23 3.39
C PHE A 81 0.82 48.92 3.76
N VAL A 82 0.66 49.32 5.03
CA VAL A 82 -0.57 49.97 5.52
C VAL A 82 -0.81 51.30 4.83
N ASN A 83 0.21 52.14 4.68
CA ASN A 83 0.10 53.42 3.97
C ASN A 83 -0.21 53.21 2.48
N SER A 84 0.36 52.17 1.85
CA SER A 84 0.06 51.87 0.45
C SER A 84 -1.40 51.47 0.21
N LEU A 85 -2.03 50.81 1.19
CA LEU A 85 -3.45 50.45 1.17
C LEU A 85 -4.34 51.64 1.57
N ALA A 86 -3.91 52.48 2.49
CA ALA A 86 -4.60 53.71 2.85
C ALA A 86 -4.66 54.68 1.66
N TYR A 87 -3.59 54.77 0.87
CA TYR A 87 -3.60 55.54 -0.38
C TYR A 87 -4.62 54.99 -1.39
N ILE A 88 -4.73 53.67 -1.54
CA ILE A 88 -5.78 53.06 -2.39
C ILE A 88 -7.18 53.45 -1.89
N ASN A 89 -7.39 53.50 -0.57
CA ASN A 89 -8.66 53.89 0.05
C ASN A 89 -9.05 55.36 -0.22
N GLU A 90 -8.09 56.27 -0.38
CA GLU A 90 -8.38 57.68 -0.68
C GLU A 90 -8.98 57.89 -2.08
N TYR A 91 -8.77 56.93 -2.99
CA TYR A 91 -9.26 56.97 -4.38
C TYR A 91 -10.32 55.89 -4.69
N ASP A 92 -10.70 55.06 -3.71
CA ASP A 92 -11.79 54.09 -3.81
C ASP A 92 -13.11 54.76 -3.41
N GLU A 93 -13.69 55.53 -4.35
CA GLU A 93 -14.90 56.35 -4.11
C GLU A 93 -16.11 55.56 -3.60
N ASP A 94 -16.18 54.24 -3.88
CA ASP A 94 -17.31 53.37 -3.52
C ASP A 94 -17.06 52.53 -2.24
N GLU A 95 -15.93 52.72 -1.54
CA GLU A 95 -15.50 51.94 -0.36
C GLU A 95 -15.60 50.40 -0.53
N SER A 96 -15.59 49.92 -1.77
CA SER A 96 -16.00 48.55 -2.10
C SER A 96 -14.84 47.56 -2.03
N LEU A 97 -13.62 48.02 -2.34
CA LEU A 97 -12.44 47.16 -2.46
C LEU A 97 -11.97 46.67 -1.10
N LEU A 98 -11.83 47.57 -0.12
CA LEU A 98 -11.36 47.19 1.22
C LEU A 98 -12.38 46.34 1.99
N ASN A 99 -13.68 46.53 1.73
CA ASN A 99 -14.72 45.68 2.30
C ASN A 99 -14.65 44.27 1.70
N ALA A 100 -14.55 44.14 0.38
CA ALA A 100 -14.37 42.84 -0.28
C ALA A 100 -13.08 42.14 0.15
N LEU A 101 -11.98 42.89 0.27
CA LEU A 101 -10.70 42.38 0.78
C LEU A 101 -10.83 41.92 2.25
N ALA A 102 -11.57 42.66 3.09
CA ALA A 102 -11.81 42.26 4.48
C ALA A 102 -12.62 40.97 4.58
N GLU A 103 -13.65 40.80 3.74
CA GLU A 103 -14.44 39.57 3.65
C GLU A 103 -13.58 38.38 3.23
N ASP A 104 -12.72 38.54 2.22
CA ASP A 104 -11.83 37.47 1.74
C ASP A 104 -10.70 37.14 2.73
N VAL A 105 -10.31 38.07 3.60
CA VAL A 105 -9.28 37.86 4.63
C VAL A 105 -9.85 37.30 5.94
N GLN A 106 -11.13 37.53 6.24
CA GLN A 106 -11.79 37.08 7.47
C GLN A 106 -11.61 35.56 7.78
N PRO A 107 -11.64 34.63 6.80
CA PRO A 107 -11.46 33.20 7.07
C PRO A 107 -10.06 32.82 7.61
N PHE A 108 -9.08 33.71 7.53
CA PHE A 108 -7.70 33.43 7.94
C PHE A 108 -7.39 33.86 9.38
N THR A 109 -8.34 34.47 10.08
CA THR A 109 -8.14 34.94 11.46
C THR A 109 -9.44 34.94 12.27
N ASP A 110 -9.33 34.68 13.57
CA ASP A 110 -10.44 34.81 14.52
C ASP A 110 -10.75 36.29 14.87
N LYS A 111 -9.85 37.21 14.52
CA LYS A 111 -10.06 38.65 14.71
C LYS A 111 -11.13 39.13 13.73
N LYS A 112 -12.01 40.03 14.18
CA LYS A 112 -12.94 40.71 13.27
C LYS A 112 -12.15 41.60 12.30
N VAL A 113 -12.24 41.28 11.01
CA VAL A 113 -11.61 42.04 9.93
C VAL A 113 -12.60 43.07 9.41
N THR A 114 -12.13 44.29 9.24
CA THR A 114 -12.90 45.47 8.84
C THR A 114 -12.05 46.31 7.90
N ARG A 115 -12.68 47.20 7.13
CA ARG A 115 -11.95 48.15 6.29
C ARG A 115 -10.83 48.92 7.02
N ALA A 116 -11.02 49.21 8.31
CA ALA A 116 -10.08 50.01 9.09
C ALA A 116 -8.84 49.24 9.56
N ASN A 117 -8.91 47.89 9.62
CA ASN A 117 -7.83 47.07 10.16
C ASN A 117 -7.34 45.99 9.17
N VAL A 118 -7.97 45.82 8.00
CA VAL A 118 -7.63 44.78 7.03
C VAL A 118 -6.16 44.83 6.59
N ALA A 119 -5.60 46.03 6.41
CA ALA A 119 -4.19 46.20 6.06
C ALA A 119 -3.25 45.68 7.16
N GLU A 120 -3.55 45.99 8.42
CA GLU A 120 -2.78 45.51 9.56
C GLU A 120 -2.90 44.00 9.75
N VAL A 121 -4.12 43.48 9.58
CA VAL A 121 -4.40 42.04 9.69
C VAL A 121 -3.65 41.26 8.61
N ILE A 122 -3.66 41.71 7.36
CA ILE A 122 -2.91 41.07 6.27
C ILE A 122 -1.41 41.09 6.61
N PHE A 123 -0.87 42.22 7.08
CA PHE A 123 0.54 42.32 7.45
C PHE A 123 0.91 41.32 8.54
N ASP A 124 0.12 41.24 9.61
CA ASP A 124 0.34 40.31 10.72
C ASP A 124 0.27 38.86 10.23
N LEU A 125 -0.74 38.48 9.44
CA LEU A 125 -0.89 37.13 8.91
C LEU A 125 0.26 36.73 7.97
N ILE A 126 0.69 37.65 7.11
CA ILE A 126 1.86 37.42 6.25
C ILE A 126 3.10 37.24 7.13
N LYS A 127 3.35 38.14 8.08
CA LYS A 127 4.48 38.05 9.00
C LYS A 127 4.50 36.72 9.76
N GLU A 128 3.39 36.34 10.39
CA GLU A 128 3.25 35.06 11.10
C GLU A 128 3.52 33.86 10.19
N SER A 129 3.02 33.90 8.95
CA SER A 129 3.25 32.83 7.98
C SER A 129 4.73 32.75 7.53
N LEU A 130 5.43 33.87 7.44
CA LEU A 130 6.87 33.93 7.16
C LEU A 130 7.68 33.43 8.36
N GLU A 131 7.33 33.86 9.57
CA GLU A 131 7.91 33.40 10.84
C GLU A 131 7.76 31.90 10.99
N PHE A 132 6.57 31.38 10.68
CA PHE A 132 6.31 29.94 10.59
C PHE A 132 7.33 29.29 9.66
N ILE A 133 7.49 29.76 8.41
CA ILE A 133 8.44 29.21 7.41
C ILE A 133 9.88 29.15 7.94
N VAL A 134 10.32 30.16 8.70
CA VAL A 134 11.69 30.21 9.20
C VAL A 134 11.89 29.47 10.52
N ASN A 135 10.83 29.29 11.32
CA ASN A 135 10.88 28.65 12.64
C ASN A 135 11.39 27.20 12.51
N PRO A 136 12.57 26.86 13.08
CA PRO A 136 13.10 25.51 13.11
C PRO A 136 12.25 24.52 13.91
N GLU A 137 11.58 24.98 14.97
CA GLU A 137 10.78 24.13 15.87
C GLU A 137 9.60 23.49 15.12
N LEU A 138 9.02 24.22 14.16
CA LEU A 138 7.88 23.79 13.35
C LEU A 138 8.28 23.12 12.03
N GLU A 139 9.59 22.91 11.80
CA GLU A 139 10.08 22.23 10.59
C GLU A 139 9.65 20.76 10.54
N ASN A 140 9.61 20.11 11.71
CA ASN A 140 9.20 18.72 11.84
C ASN A 140 7.71 18.54 11.55
N ASP A 141 6.86 19.45 12.02
CA ASP A 141 5.41 19.42 11.77
C ASP A 141 5.10 19.50 10.28
N ARG A 142 5.79 20.38 9.55
CA ARG A 142 5.67 20.47 8.09
C ARG A 142 6.11 19.19 7.38
N LYS A 143 7.23 18.61 7.81
CA LYS A 143 7.72 17.34 7.25
C LYS A 143 6.69 16.23 7.46
N MET A 144 6.13 16.14 8.67
CA MET A 144 5.10 15.17 9.01
C MET A 144 3.79 15.39 8.25
N ALA A 145 3.29 16.62 8.15
CA ALA A 145 2.08 16.92 7.39
C ALA A 145 2.22 16.53 5.91
N LYS A 146 3.38 16.84 5.30
CA LYS A 146 3.68 16.43 3.92
C LYS A 146 3.78 14.92 3.79
N ALA A 147 4.46 14.24 4.72
CA ALA A 147 4.62 12.80 4.71
C ALA A 147 3.26 12.08 4.87
N ASN A 148 2.39 12.56 5.76
CA ASN A 148 1.04 12.03 5.96
C ASN A 148 0.20 12.16 4.69
N MET A 149 0.22 13.32 4.03
CA MET A 149 -0.51 13.53 2.79
C MET A 149 -0.04 12.60 1.66
N THR A 150 1.27 12.36 1.53
CA THR A 150 1.79 11.43 0.53
C THR A 150 1.52 9.97 0.90
N SER A 151 1.56 9.62 2.19
CA SER A 151 1.18 8.31 2.74
C SER A 151 -0.26 7.97 2.38
N GLU A 152 -1.21 8.86 2.61
CA GLU A 152 -2.63 8.62 2.30
C GLU A 152 -2.88 8.40 0.81
N ARG A 153 -2.19 9.15 -0.05
CA ARG A 153 -2.25 8.94 -1.50
C ARG A 153 -1.70 7.56 -1.90
N ALA A 154 -0.61 7.13 -1.28
CA ALA A 154 0.02 5.85 -1.54
C ALA A 154 -0.86 4.69 -1.03
N LYS A 155 -1.43 4.78 0.17
CA LYS A 155 -2.36 3.79 0.73
C LYS A 155 -3.55 3.54 -0.18
N LYS A 156 -4.20 4.62 -0.67
CA LYS A 156 -5.35 4.49 -1.58
C LYS A 156 -5.05 3.67 -2.84
N LYS A 157 -3.82 3.73 -3.34
CA LYS A 157 -3.44 3.08 -4.60
C LYS A 157 -2.77 1.72 -4.41
N TYR A 158 -1.96 1.56 -3.38
CA TYR A 158 -1.06 0.41 -3.21
C TYR A 158 -1.20 -0.29 -1.86
N GLY A 159 -2.05 0.21 -0.96
CA GLY A 159 -2.11 -0.20 0.45
C GLY A 159 -2.24 -1.70 0.66
N ALA A 160 -3.23 -2.33 0.02
CA ALA A 160 -3.48 -3.77 0.16
C ALA A 160 -2.28 -4.64 -0.29
N THR A 161 -1.70 -4.33 -1.44
CA THR A 161 -0.53 -5.06 -1.94
C THR A 161 0.70 -4.87 -1.05
N LEU A 162 0.90 -3.65 -0.54
CA LEU A 162 1.99 -3.35 0.39
C LEU A 162 1.84 -4.13 1.71
N LEU A 163 0.62 -4.31 2.22
CA LEU A 163 0.37 -5.12 3.42
C LEU A 163 0.65 -6.61 3.18
N GLU A 164 0.27 -7.16 2.02
CA GLU A 164 0.54 -8.57 1.69
C GLU A 164 2.05 -8.84 1.53
N ASP A 165 2.77 -7.89 0.93
CA ASP A 165 4.23 -7.89 0.80
C ASP A 165 4.93 -8.08 2.16
N CYS A 166 4.51 -7.29 3.16
CA CYS A 166 5.11 -7.30 4.49
C CYS A 166 4.39 -8.21 5.50
N LYS A 167 3.39 -8.99 5.06
CA LYS A 167 2.55 -9.83 5.94
C LYS A 167 1.99 -9.06 7.14
N HIS A 168 1.47 -7.87 6.88
CA HIS A 168 0.87 -7.00 7.89
C HIS A 168 1.81 -6.67 9.07
N THR A 169 3.13 -6.79 8.88
CA THR A 169 4.13 -6.45 9.90
C THR A 169 4.93 -5.24 9.45
N CYS A 170 5.30 -4.36 10.39
CA CYS A 170 6.11 -3.18 10.10
C CYS A 170 7.39 -3.55 9.35
N SER A 171 7.68 -2.82 8.26
CA SER A 171 8.87 -3.10 7.44
C SER A 171 10.17 -2.52 8.00
N LYS A 172 10.14 -1.77 9.12
CA LYS A 172 11.38 -1.26 9.74
C LYS A 172 12.09 -2.44 10.43
N PRO A 173 13.38 -2.70 10.14
CA PRO A 173 14.11 -3.76 10.82
C PRO A 173 14.18 -3.49 12.32
N GLY A 174 14.00 -4.55 13.11
CA GLY A 174 13.88 -4.48 14.57
C GLY A 174 12.48 -4.12 15.09
N CYS A 175 11.51 -3.81 14.22
CA CYS A 175 10.12 -3.57 14.61
C CYS A 175 9.23 -4.77 14.24
N SER A 176 8.39 -5.21 15.17
CA SER A 176 7.46 -6.33 14.99
C SER A 176 5.99 -5.92 15.13
N LYS A 177 5.69 -4.61 15.13
CA LYS A 177 4.31 -4.12 15.26
C LYS A 177 3.46 -4.61 14.08
N HIS A 178 2.29 -5.12 14.41
CA HIS A 178 1.26 -5.43 13.42
C HIS A 178 0.69 -4.13 12.84
N LEU A 179 0.36 -4.13 11.56
CA LEU A 179 -0.06 -2.97 10.78
C LEU A 179 -1.59 -2.85 10.66
N GLN A 180 -2.30 -3.63 11.46
CA GLN A 180 -3.75 -3.57 11.61
C GLN A 180 -4.11 -3.80 13.07
N THR A 181 -5.20 -3.19 13.48
CA THR A 181 -5.83 -3.40 14.78
C THR A 181 -7.21 -4.00 14.57
N VAL A 182 -7.69 -4.78 15.54
CA VAL A 182 -9.07 -5.25 15.55
C VAL A 182 -9.83 -4.35 16.52
N ALA A 183 -10.84 -3.64 16.02
CA ALA A 183 -11.74 -2.84 16.83
C ALA A 183 -12.73 -3.72 17.59
N ASP A 184 -13.37 -3.16 18.62
CA ASP A 184 -14.31 -3.87 19.51
C ASP A 184 -15.53 -4.43 18.76
N ASP A 185 -15.85 -3.88 17.58
CA ASP A 185 -16.90 -4.35 16.66
C ASP A 185 -16.42 -5.45 15.70
N HIS A 186 -15.25 -6.05 15.97
CA HIS A 186 -14.57 -7.06 15.16
C HIS A 186 -14.15 -6.59 13.76
N GLN A 187 -14.14 -5.28 13.50
CA GLN A 187 -13.61 -4.74 12.25
C GLN A 187 -12.09 -4.57 12.32
N SER A 188 -11.39 -5.06 11.30
CA SER A 188 -9.96 -4.76 11.14
C SER A 188 -9.78 -3.35 10.59
N LYS A 189 -8.97 -2.54 11.29
CA LYS A 189 -8.60 -1.19 10.89
C LYS A 189 -7.12 -1.13 10.59
N ASP A 190 -6.78 -0.48 9.48
CA ASP A 190 -5.40 -0.24 9.10
C ASP A 190 -4.70 0.66 10.14
N ASP A 191 -3.57 0.20 10.68
CA ASP A 191 -2.77 0.88 11.69
C ASP A 191 -1.32 1.04 11.20
N TYR A 192 -1.16 1.78 10.11
CA TYR A 192 0.14 1.99 9.47
C TYR A 192 0.16 3.27 8.63
N CYS A 193 1.34 3.68 8.21
CA CYS A 193 1.60 4.71 7.21
C CYS A 193 2.49 4.16 6.10
N VAL A 194 2.47 4.81 4.92
CA VAL A 194 3.33 4.44 3.80
C VAL A 194 4.40 5.51 3.58
N ALA A 195 5.67 5.13 3.77
CA ALA A 195 6.81 5.98 3.52
C ALA A 195 7.29 5.85 2.07
N HIS A 196 7.85 6.94 1.54
CA HIS A 196 8.71 6.88 0.36
C HIS A 196 10.09 6.40 0.81
N ILE A 197 10.64 5.39 0.15
CA ILE A 197 11.95 4.87 0.53
C ILE A 197 13.03 5.91 0.22
N SER A 198 13.03 6.48 -0.99
CA SER A 198 13.91 7.59 -1.34
C SER A 198 13.20 8.63 -2.22
N GLY A 199 13.64 9.89 -2.13
CA GLY A 199 13.06 10.99 -2.89
C GLY A 199 11.54 11.14 -2.69
N ASN A 200 10.81 11.48 -3.77
CA ASN A 200 9.38 11.78 -3.73
C ASN A 200 8.57 11.09 -4.84
N LYS A 201 9.14 10.06 -5.48
CA LYS A 201 8.47 9.34 -6.56
C LYS A 201 7.44 8.37 -5.97
N ASN A 202 6.16 8.62 -6.27
CA ASN A 202 5.05 7.81 -5.79
C ASN A 202 4.79 6.58 -6.70
N CYS A 203 5.70 5.61 -6.68
CA CYS A 203 5.57 4.34 -7.39
C CYS A 203 5.75 3.16 -6.43
N TYR A 204 5.13 2.03 -6.75
CA TYR A 204 5.06 0.85 -5.89
C TYR A 204 6.42 0.38 -5.36
N GLU A 205 7.45 0.42 -6.20
CA GLU A 205 8.81 -0.02 -5.87
C GLU A 205 9.51 0.88 -4.85
N ASN A 206 9.02 2.12 -4.70
CA ASN A 206 9.58 3.14 -3.83
C ASN A 206 8.71 3.39 -2.59
N LEU A 207 7.71 2.54 -2.33
CA LEU A 207 6.78 2.69 -1.22
C LEU A 207 6.92 1.52 -0.27
N ILE A 208 6.88 1.82 1.04
CA ILE A 208 7.02 0.81 2.08
C ILE A 208 6.11 1.11 3.28
N PRO A 209 5.37 0.11 3.78
CA PRO A 209 4.49 0.29 4.92
C PRO A 209 5.26 0.19 6.25
N LEU A 210 4.96 1.10 7.17
CA LEU A 210 5.57 1.24 8.49
C LEU A 210 4.47 1.51 9.54
N CYS A 211 4.67 1.11 10.78
CA CYS A 211 3.83 1.60 11.89
C CYS A 211 4.04 3.12 12.09
N HIS A 212 3.11 3.76 12.80
CA HIS A 212 3.13 5.21 13.03
C HIS A 212 4.46 5.73 13.60
N ASP A 213 5.03 5.06 14.60
CA ASP A 213 6.30 5.48 15.22
C ASP A 213 7.49 5.38 14.26
N CYS A 214 7.60 4.25 13.54
CA CYS A 214 8.67 4.05 12.58
C CYS A 214 8.54 5.03 11.40
N PHE A 215 7.32 5.31 10.96
CA PHE A 215 7.03 6.29 9.93
C PHE A 215 7.45 7.70 10.35
N GLN A 216 7.12 8.12 11.58
CA GLN A 216 7.52 9.42 12.11
C GLN A 216 9.05 9.53 12.21
N SER A 217 9.71 8.53 12.81
CA SER A 217 11.17 8.52 12.92
C SER A 217 11.85 8.58 11.55
N TYR A 218 11.33 7.83 10.58
CA TYR A 218 11.87 7.81 9.23
C TYR A 218 11.66 9.16 8.53
N SER A 219 10.45 9.69 8.56
CA SER A 219 10.09 10.93 7.85
C SER A 219 10.85 12.16 8.33
N LEU A 220 11.29 12.16 9.60
CA LEU A 220 12.00 13.30 10.19
C LEU A 220 13.52 13.25 10.00
N LYS A 221 14.12 12.06 10.08
CA LYS A 221 15.57 11.92 10.28
C LYS A 221 16.19 10.65 9.68
N HIS A 222 15.60 10.09 8.62
CA HIS A 222 16.23 8.95 7.97
C HIS A 222 17.57 9.33 7.32
N THR A 223 18.46 8.36 7.27
CA THR A 223 19.78 8.47 6.64
C THR A 223 19.79 7.74 5.29
N GLN A 224 20.81 7.99 4.48
CA GLN A 224 21.01 7.22 3.24
C GLN A 224 21.24 5.72 3.51
N ALA A 225 21.75 5.35 4.70
CA ALA A 225 21.86 3.96 5.12
C ALA A 225 20.48 3.34 5.35
N ASP A 226 19.56 4.07 6.00
CA ASP A 226 18.18 3.64 6.18
C ASP A 226 17.47 3.45 4.83
N GLU A 227 17.69 4.34 3.85
CA GLU A 227 17.11 4.19 2.51
C GLU A 227 17.57 2.89 1.84
N LYS A 228 18.88 2.62 1.87
CA LYS A 228 19.46 1.39 1.29
C LYS A 228 18.94 0.14 1.97
N GLU A 229 18.75 0.19 3.29
CA GLU A 229 18.21 -0.93 4.06
C GLU A 229 16.74 -1.20 3.70
N LEU A 230 15.89 -0.17 3.67
CA LEU A 230 14.48 -0.33 3.30
C LEU A 230 14.31 -0.73 1.82
N GLN A 231 15.19 -0.31 0.91
CA GLN A 231 15.20 -0.81 -0.48
C GLN A 231 15.42 -2.33 -0.54
N LYS A 232 16.38 -2.85 0.22
CA LYS A 232 16.64 -4.30 0.29
C LYS A 232 15.44 -5.04 0.87
N ILE A 233 14.84 -4.50 1.93
CA ILE A 233 13.65 -5.10 2.56
C ILE A 233 12.47 -5.13 1.59
N LYS A 234 12.22 -4.02 0.88
CA LYS A 234 11.14 -3.96 -0.12
C LYS A 234 11.35 -5.02 -1.22
N GLN A 235 12.57 -5.16 -1.73
CA GLN A 235 12.89 -6.20 -2.72
C GLN A 235 12.61 -7.61 -2.18
N LEU A 236 13.06 -7.90 -0.95
CA LEU A 236 12.85 -9.20 -0.31
C LEU A 236 11.35 -9.49 -0.08
N GLN A 237 10.59 -8.50 0.38
CA GLN A 237 9.15 -8.61 0.60
C GLN A 237 8.41 -8.93 -0.71
N VAL A 238 8.71 -8.19 -1.78
CA VAL A 238 8.13 -8.41 -3.12
C VAL A 238 8.50 -9.81 -3.65
N GLN A 239 9.78 -10.21 -3.56
CA GLN A 239 10.22 -11.54 -3.99
C GLN A 239 9.52 -12.65 -3.20
N THR A 240 9.38 -12.47 -1.89
CA THR A 240 8.70 -13.44 -1.01
C THR A 240 7.21 -13.50 -1.31
N ASN A 241 6.57 -12.38 -1.65
CA ASN A 241 5.17 -12.35 -2.06
C ASN A 241 4.99 -13.04 -3.42
N ASN A 242 5.83 -12.74 -4.41
CA ASN A 242 5.81 -13.39 -5.72
C ASN A 242 6.06 -14.90 -5.62
N ALA A 243 6.99 -15.35 -4.77
CA ALA A 243 7.20 -16.76 -4.52
C ALA A 243 5.94 -17.41 -3.89
N ARG A 244 5.28 -16.72 -2.95
CA ARG A 244 4.02 -17.19 -2.37
C ARG A 244 2.89 -17.25 -3.38
N THR A 245 2.74 -16.26 -4.26
CA THR A 245 1.68 -16.27 -5.28
C THR A 245 1.89 -17.39 -6.30
N THR A 246 3.14 -17.66 -6.72
CA THR A 246 3.48 -18.84 -7.54
C THR A 246 3.17 -20.15 -6.81
N LEU A 247 3.40 -20.22 -5.49
CA LEU A 247 3.11 -21.39 -4.67
C LEU A 247 1.63 -21.53 -4.26
N ARG A 248 0.79 -20.50 -4.45
CA ARG A 248 -0.66 -20.49 -4.12
C ARG A 248 -1.52 -21.32 -5.09
N GLY A 249 -0.91 -22.24 -5.84
CA GLY A 249 -1.54 -23.53 -6.14
C GLY A 249 -2.74 -23.50 -7.08
N THR A 250 -2.69 -22.80 -8.22
CA THR A 250 -3.87 -22.82 -9.10
C THR A 250 -3.97 -24.06 -9.98
N ASP A 251 -2.88 -24.68 -10.43
CA ASP A 251 -3.01 -25.65 -11.53
C ASP A 251 -3.20 -27.08 -11.02
N ILE A 252 -2.54 -27.44 -9.92
CA ILE A 252 -2.69 -28.77 -9.30
C ILE A 252 -4.08 -28.91 -8.65
N GLU A 253 -4.56 -27.87 -7.96
CA GLU A 253 -5.89 -27.88 -7.34
C GLU A 253 -7.01 -27.92 -8.40
N LYS A 254 -6.85 -27.22 -9.53
CA LYS A 254 -7.72 -27.35 -10.71
C LYS A 254 -7.71 -28.76 -11.28
N GLY A 255 -6.54 -29.41 -11.33
CA GLY A 255 -6.38 -30.78 -11.81
C GLY A 255 -7.20 -31.78 -11.00
N ILE A 256 -6.98 -31.83 -9.67
CA ILE A 256 -7.74 -32.72 -8.79
C ILE A 256 -9.23 -32.40 -8.83
N ARG A 257 -9.59 -31.11 -8.83
CA ARG A 257 -11.00 -30.69 -8.92
C ARG A 257 -11.67 -31.23 -10.18
N ARG A 258 -11.01 -31.15 -11.35
CA ARG A 258 -11.56 -31.67 -12.61
C ARG A 258 -11.69 -33.19 -12.61
N VAL A 259 -10.75 -33.91 -12.01
CA VAL A 259 -10.86 -35.38 -11.84
C VAL A 259 -12.08 -35.73 -10.99
N LEU A 260 -12.29 -35.01 -9.88
CA LEU A 260 -13.44 -35.19 -9.00
C LEU A 260 -14.76 -34.79 -9.67
N GLU A 261 -14.78 -33.70 -10.44
CA GLU A 261 -15.96 -33.29 -11.23
C GLU A 261 -16.32 -34.35 -12.28
N ASN A 262 -15.33 -34.92 -12.97
CA ASN A 262 -15.57 -35.99 -13.93
C ASN A 262 -16.09 -37.27 -13.26
N LEU A 263 -15.58 -37.62 -12.07
CA LEU A 263 -16.14 -38.71 -11.26
C LEU A 263 -17.59 -38.46 -10.87
N SER A 264 -17.94 -37.22 -10.49
CA SER A 264 -19.31 -36.86 -10.10
C SER A 264 -20.32 -36.94 -11.26
N ARG A 265 -19.85 -36.75 -12.50
CA ARG A 265 -20.68 -36.75 -13.72
C ARG A 265 -20.69 -38.10 -14.45
N ALA A 266 -19.85 -39.03 -14.04
CA ALA A 266 -19.71 -40.33 -14.68
C ALA A 266 -20.97 -41.20 -14.48
N LYS A 267 -21.35 -41.93 -15.53
CA LYS A 267 -22.47 -42.86 -15.54
C LYS A 267 -22.01 -44.25 -15.11
N VAL A 268 -22.94 -45.09 -14.66
CA VAL A 268 -22.65 -46.48 -14.27
C VAL A 268 -21.96 -47.26 -15.39
N SER A 269 -22.32 -47.00 -16.65
CA SER A 269 -21.70 -47.59 -17.84
C SER A 269 -20.22 -47.21 -18.02
N ASP A 270 -19.78 -46.06 -17.49
CA ASP A 270 -18.39 -45.62 -17.57
C ASP A 270 -17.47 -46.46 -16.66
N PHE A 271 -18.06 -47.30 -15.80
CA PHE A 271 -17.39 -48.16 -14.85
C PHE A 271 -17.58 -49.66 -15.13
N ALA A 272 -18.32 -50.04 -16.18
CA ALA A 272 -18.64 -51.44 -16.47
C ALA A 272 -17.45 -52.16 -17.16
N ASP A 273 -17.19 -53.40 -16.72
CA ASP A 273 -16.23 -54.38 -17.27
C ASP A 273 -14.76 -53.95 -17.34
N LEU A 274 -14.29 -53.33 -16.27
CA LEU A 274 -12.87 -53.04 -16.06
C LEU A 274 -12.40 -53.79 -14.81
N ASN A 275 -12.14 -55.09 -14.94
CA ASN A 275 -11.68 -55.93 -13.82
C ASN A 275 -10.21 -55.63 -13.50
N TYR A 276 -9.95 -54.50 -12.85
CA TYR A 276 -8.60 -54.08 -12.47
C TYR A 276 -8.15 -54.83 -11.21
N ASN A 277 -7.01 -55.51 -11.30
CA ASN A 277 -6.43 -56.25 -10.19
C ASN A 277 -5.54 -55.34 -9.33
N ALA A 278 -6.01 -54.99 -8.14
CA ALA A 278 -5.35 -54.07 -7.19
C ALA A 278 -4.22 -54.73 -6.37
N ILE A 279 -3.24 -55.32 -7.06
CA ILE A 279 -2.15 -56.13 -6.44
C ILE A 279 -1.29 -55.33 -5.45
N THR A 280 -1.23 -54.00 -5.59
CA THR A 280 -0.33 -53.15 -4.79
C THR A 280 -0.94 -52.82 -3.42
N VAL A 281 -2.26 -52.69 -3.34
CA VAL A 281 -2.97 -52.33 -2.09
C VAL A 281 -2.73 -53.37 -0.99
N THR A 282 -2.79 -54.67 -1.34
CA THR A 282 -2.57 -55.78 -0.38
C THR A 282 -1.15 -55.85 0.18
N LYS A 283 -0.19 -55.14 -0.41
CA LYS A 283 1.20 -55.05 0.07
C LYS A 283 1.44 -53.84 0.98
N LYS A 284 0.44 -53.01 1.21
CA LYS A 284 0.57 -51.69 1.87
C LYS A 284 -0.32 -51.51 3.08
N ILE A 285 -1.46 -52.19 3.11
CA ILE A 285 -2.42 -52.15 4.20
C ILE A 285 -2.40 -53.53 4.83
N ASP A 286 -2.18 -53.58 6.15
CA ASP A 286 -2.16 -54.82 6.91
C ASP A 286 -3.58 -55.37 7.00
N GLN A 287 -3.80 -56.58 6.47
CA GLN A 287 -5.13 -57.19 6.45
C GLN A 287 -5.63 -57.54 7.86
N ASP A 288 -4.73 -57.90 8.77
CA ASP A 288 -5.09 -58.33 10.12
C ASP A 288 -5.36 -57.14 11.03
N ALA A 289 -4.65 -56.01 10.82
CA ALA A 289 -4.84 -54.78 11.59
C ALA A 289 -5.90 -53.83 11.00
N ASP A 290 -6.00 -53.71 9.67
CA ASP A 290 -6.74 -52.66 8.96
C ASP A 290 -7.72 -53.22 7.91
N TYR A 291 -8.41 -54.33 8.22
CA TYR A 291 -9.30 -55.03 7.28
C TYR A 291 -10.35 -54.13 6.58
N PHE A 292 -11.03 -53.26 7.33
CA PHE A 292 -12.09 -52.40 6.76
C PHE A 292 -11.52 -51.36 5.79
N LEU A 293 -10.36 -50.78 6.11
CA LEU A 293 -9.64 -49.87 5.22
C LEU A 293 -9.19 -50.61 3.95
N LEU A 294 -8.67 -51.83 4.10
CA LEU A 294 -8.27 -52.67 2.98
C LEU A 294 -9.46 -52.96 2.04
N ASP A 295 -10.60 -53.39 2.58
CA ASP A 295 -11.82 -53.66 1.80
C ASP A 295 -12.30 -52.42 1.03
N GLU A 296 -12.36 -51.27 1.71
CA GLU A 296 -12.80 -50.02 1.09
C GLU A 296 -11.86 -49.59 -0.04
N VAL A 297 -10.55 -49.58 0.21
CA VAL A 297 -9.56 -49.19 -0.81
C VAL A 297 -9.60 -50.17 -1.98
N MET A 298 -9.68 -51.47 -1.73
CA MET A 298 -9.79 -52.49 -2.78
C MET A 298 -11.04 -52.27 -3.64
N ARG A 299 -12.22 -52.11 -3.02
CA ARG A 299 -13.48 -51.83 -3.72
C ARG A 299 -13.38 -50.58 -4.59
N ASN A 300 -12.79 -49.51 -4.06
CA ASN A 300 -12.62 -48.26 -4.78
C ASN A 300 -11.65 -48.41 -5.96
N VAL A 301 -10.50 -49.07 -5.76
CA VAL A 301 -9.50 -49.27 -6.81
C VAL A 301 -10.04 -50.17 -7.92
N THR A 302 -10.61 -51.33 -7.58
CA THR A 302 -11.13 -52.27 -8.56
C THR A 302 -12.21 -51.62 -9.44
N ARG A 303 -13.04 -50.75 -8.88
CA ARG A 303 -14.16 -50.14 -9.61
C ARG A 303 -13.78 -48.87 -10.38
N TYR A 304 -12.89 -48.03 -9.85
CA TYR A 304 -12.69 -46.66 -10.35
C TYR A 304 -11.29 -46.37 -10.89
N TYR A 305 -10.30 -47.24 -10.68
CA TYR A 305 -8.89 -46.95 -11.02
C TYR A 305 -8.71 -46.57 -12.49
N LEU A 306 -9.21 -47.40 -13.41
CA LEU A 306 -9.00 -47.19 -14.85
C LEU A 306 -9.73 -45.95 -15.38
N PHE A 307 -10.87 -45.60 -14.79
CA PHE A 307 -11.57 -44.35 -15.10
C PHE A 307 -10.72 -43.14 -14.66
N ILE A 308 -10.20 -43.14 -13.43
CA ILE A 308 -9.38 -42.04 -12.91
C ILE A 308 -8.08 -41.90 -13.71
N GLU A 309 -7.40 -43.02 -13.98
CA GLU A 309 -6.18 -43.06 -14.79
C GLU A 309 -6.37 -42.43 -16.18
N LYS A 310 -7.49 -42.77 -16.85
CA LYS A 310 -7.84 -42.19 -18.16
C LYS A 310 -8.07 -40.68 -18.07
N ASN A 311 -8.81 -40.24 -17.05
CA ASN A 311 -9.10 -38.82 -16.83
C ASN A 311 -7.83 -38.02 -16.52
N MET A 312 -6.96 -38.55 -15.65
CA MET A 312 -5.66 -37.96 -15.32
C MET A 312 -4.82 -37.77 -16.59
N LYS A 313 -4.66 -38.82 -17.41
CA LYS A 313 -3.92 -38.75 -18.68
C LYS A 313 -4.49 -37.74 -19.66
N GLN A 314 -5.81 -37.65 -19.77
CA GLN A 314 -6.48 -36.68 -20.64
C GLN A 314 -6.22 -35.24 -20.19
N LEU A 315 -6.34 -34.96 -18.89
CA LEU A 315 -6.13 -33.62 -18.34
C LEU A 315 -4.66 -33.18 -18.43
N VAL A 316 -3.72 -34.10 -18.26
CA VAL A 316 -2.28 -33.85 -18.47
C VAL A 316 -2.01 -33.51 -19.94
N LYS A 317 -2.61 -34.24 -20.89
CA LYS A 317 -2.50 -33.94 -22.33
C LYS A 317 -3.10 -32.58 -22.71
N GLN A 318 -4.09 -32.12 -21.95
CA GLN A 318 -4.70 -30.80 -22.10
C GLN A 318 -3.93 -29.69 -21.36
N GLU A 319 -2.74 -29.99 -20.82
CA GLU A 319 -1.88 -29.06 -20.06
C GLU A 319 -2.60 -28.41 -18.86
N VAL A 320 -3.56 -29.12 -18.27
CA VAL A 320 -4.35 -28.61 -17.15
C VAL A 320 -3.55 -28.61 -15.85
N PHE A 321 -2.69 -29.62 -15.68
CA PHE A 321 -1.82 -29.78 -14.51
C PHE A 321 -0.63 -30.70 -14.84
N SER A 322 0.40 -30.68 -13.99
CA SER A 322 1.52 -31.63 -14.03
C SER A 322 1.25 -32.85 -13.16
N ASP A 323 1.24 -34.05 -13.77
CA ASP A 323 1.05 -35.34 -13.07
C ASP A 323 2.13 -35.57 -12.01
N GLU A 324 3.39 -35.27 -12.35
CA GLU A 324 4.55 -35.43 -11.46
C GLU A 324 4.40 -34.58 -10.20
N LEU A 325 4.05 -33.31 -10.35
CA LEU A 325 3.90 -32.39 -9.21
C LEU A 325 2.71 -32.79 -8.33
N LEU A 326 1.59 -33.22 -8.94
CA LEU A 326 0.43 -33.69 -8.21
C LEU A 326 0.76 -34.92 -7.35
N ARG A 327 1.37 -35.94 -7.95
CA ARG A 327 1.82 -37.16 -7.24
C ARG A 327 2.77 -36.82 -6.08
N ALA A 328 3.75 -35.96 -6.34
CA ALA A 328 4.70 -35.51 -5.32
C ALA A 328 4.00 -34.80 -4.14
N GLN A 329 3.01 -33.95 -4.40
CA GLN A 329 2.28 -33.23 -3.35
C GLN A 329 1.45 -34.17 -2.45
N ILE A 330 0.79 -35.16 -3.04
CA ILE A 330 0.06 -36.18 -2.29
C ILE A 330 1.02 -37.01 -1.45
N LYS A 331 2.14 -37.45 -2.03
CA LYS A 331 3.19 -38.19 -1.32
C LYS A 331 3.78 -37.42 -0.15
N VAL A 332 4.11 -36.15 -0.33
CA VAL A 332 4.63 -35.27 0.75
C VAL A 332 3.59 -35.11 1.86
N SER A 333 2.30 -35.01 1.51
CA SER A 333 1.21 -34.91 2.48
C SER A 333 1.08 -36.18 3.31
N TYR A 334 1.12 -37.34 2.66
CA TYR A 334 1.19 -38.65 3.32
C TYR A 334 2.40 -38.74 4.26
N GLN A 335 3.61 -38.47 3.77
CA GLN A 335 4.85 -38.56 4.55
C GLN A 335 4.82 -37.68 5.81
N LYS A 336 4.23 -36.48 5.72
CA LYS A 336 4.06 -35.60 6.89
C LYS A 336 3.15 -36.19 7.97
N LEU A 337 2.12 -36.92 7.57
CA LEU A 337 1.20 -37.60 8.49
C LEU A 337 1.80 -38.89 9.04
N ALA A 338 2.43 -39.70 8.19
CA ALA A 338 3.11 -40.93 8.58
C ALA A 338 4.23 -40.70 9.59
N LYS A 339 5.01 -39.61 9.45
CA LYS A 339 6.04 -39.19 10.43
C LYS A 339 5.51 -38.97 11.87
N LYS A 340 4.20 -38.81 12.03
CA LYS A 340 3.55 -38.65 13.34
C LYS A 340 3.07 -40.00 13.93
N ASN A 341 3.39 -41.13 13.29
CA ASN A 341 2.98 -42.47 13.71
C ASN A 341 1.46 -42.60 13.92
N LEU A 342 0.68 -41.98 13.03
CA LEU A 342 -0.78 -42.06 13.07
C LEU A 342 -1.27 -43.38 12.47
N PRO A 343 -2.43 -43.91 12.91
CA PRO A 343 -3.06 -45.10 12.29
C PRO A 343 -3.36 -44.88 10.81
N ALA A 344 -3.29 -45.95 10.00
CA ALA A 344 -3.48 -45.89 8.55
C ALA A 344 -4.85 -45.33 8.17
N GLU A 345 -5.90 -45.74 8.88
CA GLU A 345 -7.28 -45.26 8.68
C GLU A 345 -7.39 -43.74 8.92
N LEU A 346 -6.76 -43.22 9.98
CA LEU A 346 -6.74 -41.78 10.26
C LEU A 346 -5.95 -41.01 9.19
N ILE A 347 -4.84 -41.58 8.68
CA ILE A 347 -4.09 -40.98 7.58
C ILE A 347 -4.96 -40.92 6.31
N TYR A 348 -5.70 -41.99 6.01
CA TYR A 348 -6.61 -42.06 4.86
C TYR A 348 -7.69 -40.98 4.96
N GLN A 349 -8.35 -40.84 6.12
CA GLN A 349 -9.33 -39.80 6.40
C GLN A 349 -8.75 -38.40 6.22
N LEU A 350 -7.62 -38.08 6.87
CA LEU A 350 -7.02 -36.75 6.84
C LEU A 350 -6.58 -36.34 5.43
N LEU A 351 -6.14 -37.29 4.59
CA LEU A 351 -5.82 -37.02 3.20
C LEU A 351 -7.08 -36.72 2.36
N ALA A 352 -8.16 -37.46 2.57
CA ALA A 352 -9.44 -37.22 1.88
C ALA A 352 -10.09 -35.89 2.30
N GLU A 353 -10.11 -35.58 3.60
CA GLU A 353 -10.59 -34.29 4.12
C GLU A 353 -9.77 -33.12 3.58
N ARG A 354 -8.46 -33.29 3.46
CA ARG A 354 -7.61 -32.27 2.84
C ARG A 354 -7.99 -32.04 1.39
N LEU A 355 -8.20 -33.10 0.60
CA LEU A 355 -8.68 -32.96 -0.79
C LEU A 355 -10.05 -32.30 -0.86
N GLN A 356 -10.98 -32.65 0.03
CA GLN A 356 -12.27 -31.99 0.13
C GLN A 356 -12.12 -30.50 0.45
N SER A 357 -11.26 -30.15 1.40
CA SER A 357 -11.06 -28.76 1.83
C SER A 357 -10.57 -27.86 0.68
N ILE A 358 -9.76 -28.43 -0.22
CA ILE A 358 -9.18 -27.76 -1.38
C ILE A 358 -10.18 -27.71 -2.54
N THR A 359 -10.80 -28.84 -2.87
CA THR A 359 -11.61 -28.96 -4.10
C THR A 359 -13.09 -28.60 -3.91
N LYS A 360 -13.57 -28.61 -2.67
CA LYS A 360 -14.98 -28.43 -2.27
C LYS A 360 -15.93 -29.47 -2.86
N GLN A 361 -15.42 -30.65 -3.17
CA GLN A 361 -16.21 -31.78 -3.69
C GLN A 361 -16.67 -32.70 -2.55
N ASP A 362 -17.61 -33.60 -2.85
CA ASP A 362 -18.05 -34.61 -1.89
C ASP A 362 -16.86 -35.48 -1.43
N VAL A 363 -16.77 -35.71 -0.12
CA VAL A 363 -15.65 -36.46 0.48
C VAL A 363 -15.57 -37.88 -0.05
N ARG A 364 -16.69 -38.49 -0.47
CA ARG A 364 -16.73 -39.83 -1.06
C ARG A 364 -15.89 -39.93 -2.33
N TYR A 365 -15.94 -38.90 -3.19
CA TYR A 365 -15.08 -38.86 -4.39
C TYR A 365 -13.61 -38.66 -4.01
N CYS A 366 -13.34 -37.90 -2.95
CA CYS A 366 -11.99 -37.68 -2.45
C CYS A 366 -11.37 -39.00 -1.95
N TYR A 367 -12.14 -39.82 -1.24
CA TYR A 367 -11.73 -41.17 -0.82
C TYR A 367 -11.35 -42.07 -1.99
N ILE A 368 -12.16 -42.07 -3.07
CA ILE A 368 -11.86 -42.82 -4.29
C ILE A 368 -10.53 -42.36 -4.92
N VAL A 369 -10.29 -41.04 -4.98
CA VAL A 369 -9.05 -40.48 -5.52
C VAL A 369 -7.84 -40.83 -4.65
N ILE A 370 -7.97 -40.81 -3.32
CA ILE A 370 -6.88 -41.27 -2.43
C ILE A 370 -6.62 -42.77 -2.64
N SER A 371 -7.65 -43.60 -2.80
CA SER A 371 -7.49 -45.03 -3.12
C SER A 371 -6.71 -45.25 -4.42
N TYR A 372 -6.94 -44.42 -5.45
CA TYR A 372 -6.13 -44.42 -6.66
C TYR A 372 -4.64 -44.14 -6.38
N PHE A 373 -4.33 -43.15 -5.53
CA PHE A 373 -2.94 -42.82 -5.17
C PHE A 373 -2.27 -43.87 -4.27
N ILE A 374 -3.03 -44.62 -3.46
CA ILE A 374 -2.52 -45.78 -2.72
C ILE A 374 -2.04 -46.84 -3.71
N GLN A 375 -2.90 -47.20 -4.67
CA GLN A 375 -2.59 -48.19 -5.70
C GLN A 375 -1.43 -47.73 -6.61
N SER A 376 -1.37 -46.45 -6.97
CA SER A 376 -0.31 -45.89 -7.82
C SER A 376 1.00 -45.62 -7.08
N CYS A 377 1.19 -46.22 -5.91
CA CYS A 377 2.41 -46.14 -5.10
C CYS A 377 2.76 -44.79 -4.44
N GLU A 378 1.84 -43.82 -4.39
CA GLU A 378 2.14 -42.49 -3.83
C GLU A 378 1.76 -42.34 -2.35
N VAL A 379 0.88 -43.22 -1.84
CA VAL A 379 0.39 -43.23 -0.44
C VAL A 379 0.57 -44.63 0.15
N PHE A 380 0.95 -44.70 1.43
CA PHE A 380 1.35 -45.90 2.16
C PHE A 380 2.62 -46.58 1.61
N ASP A 381 3.59 -46.80 2.49
CA ASP A 381 4.80 -47.55 2.16
C ASP A 381 4.49 -49.05 2.11
N ALA A 382 5.32 -49.82 1.40
CA ALA A 382 5.15 -51.27 1.38
C ALA A 382 5.42 -51.83 2.80
N LEU A 383 4.59 -52.79 3.22
CA LEU A 383 4.80 -53.51 4.48
C LEU A 383 6.18 -54.14 4.47
N THR A 384 6.99 -53.83 5.48
CA THR A 384 8.30 -54.45 5.68
C THR A 384 8.04 -55.82 6.30
N LYS A 385 8.33 -56.89 5.55
CA LYS A 385 8.21 -58.27 6.05
C LYS A 385 9.27 -58.59 7.09
#